data_AF-A0A6L7YD50-F1
#
_entry.id   AF-A0A6L7YD50-F1
#
_cell.length_a   1.000
_cell.length_b   1.000
_cell.length_c   1.000
_cell.angle_alpha   90.00
_cell.angle_beta   90.00
_cell.angle_gamma   90.00
#
_symmetry.space_group_name_H-M   'P 1'
#
loop_
_entity.id
_entity.type
_entity.pdbx_description
1 polymer ?
#
loop_
_entity_poly.entity_id
_entity_poly.type
_entity_poly.pdbx_seq_one_letter_code
_entity_poly.pdbx_strand_id
1 'polypeptide(L)' 'MVQDPVCGREIDTDAINSHVDQTTSGAPESDPSKGTKRFHEGVWYYFCSLACRMQFVSNPDEYASN' A
#
# COMPACT_ATOMS: atom_id res chain seq x y z
N MET A 1 -0.40 7.65 10.23
CA MET A 1 -0.51 8.23 8.87
C MET A 1 0.83 8.06 8.20
N VAL A 2 0.88 7.29 7.12
CA VAL A 2 2.08 7.13 6.29
C VAL A 2 1.84 7.84 4.98
N GLN A 3 2.88 8.40 4.36
CA GLN A 3 2.73 8.96 3.04
C GLN A 3 3.00 7.90 1.98
N ASP A 4 2.22 7.96 0.90
CA ASP A 4 2.50 7.23 -0.32
C ASP A 4 3.84 7.74 -0.89
N PRO A 5 4.88 6.90 -1.02
CA PRO A 5 6.19 7.36 -1.47
C PRO A 5 6.20 7.77 -2.95
N VAL A 6 5.18 7.40 -3.72
CA VAL A 6 5.08 7.69 -5.15
C VAL A 6 4.38 9.03 -5.40
N CYS A 7 3.28 9.30 -4.71
CA CYS A 7 2.47 10.50 -4.94
C CYS A 7 2.44 11.49 -3.76
N GLY A 8 3.00 11.14 -2.60
CA GLY A 8 3.05 11.99 -1.40
C GLY A 8 1.70 12.15 -0.69
N ARG A 9 0.65 11.42 -1.11
CA ARG A 9 -0.65 11.45 -0.45
C ARG A 9 -0.54 10.82 0.94
N GLU A 10 -1.17 11.46 1.92
CA GLU A 10 -1.32 10.86 3.25
C GLU A 10 -2.29 9.67 3.17
N ILE A 11 -1.79 8.52 3.62
CA ILE A 11 -2.54 7.28 3.77
C ILE A 11 -2.70 7.05 5.27
N ASP A 12 -3.95 6.90 5.68
CA ASP A 12 -4.23 6.51 7.04
C ASP A 12 -4.01 5.00 7.22
N THR A 13 -2.89 4.64 7.86
CA THR A 13 -2.54 3.25 8.16
C THR A 13 -3.44 2.63 9.21
N ASP A 14 -4.10 3.44 10.03
CA ASP A 14 -5.05 2.93 11.02
C ASP A 14 -6.26 2.34 10.29
N ALA A 15 -6.82 3.05 9.31
CA ALA A 15 -7.85 2.51 8.42
C ALA A 15 -7.39 1.23 7.71
N ILE A 16 -6.16 1.18 7.18
CA ILE A 16 -5.66 -0.03 6.49
C ILE A 16 -5.44 -1.22 7.45
N ASN A 17 -5.02 -1.00 8.69
CA ASN A 17 -4.84 -2.06 9.67
C ASN A 17 -6.18 -2.47 10.32
N SER A 18 -7.09 -1.51 10.56
CA SER A 18 -8.44 -1.72 11.09
C SER A 18 -9.40 -2.38 10.09
N HIS A 19 -9.12 -2.29 8.78
CA HIS A 19 -9.91 -2.96 7.73
C HIS A 19 -9.43 -4.38 7.38
N VAL A 20 -8.40 -4.93 8.03
CA VAL A 20 -7.96 -6.34 7.78
C VAL A 20 -8.98 -7.36 8.32
N ASP A 21 -9.91 -6.95 9.18
CA ASP A 21 -10.84 -7.86 9.86
C ASP A 21 -12.23 -7.99 9.20
N GLN A 22 -12.54 -7.31 8.09
CA GLN A 22 -13.88 -7.37 7.48
C GLN A 22 -13.91 -7.54 5.96
N THR A 23 -13.21 -8.56 5.44
CA THR A 23 -13.63 -9.18 4.17
C THR A 23 -14.38 -10.47 4.46
N THR A 24 -15.71 -10.40 4.38
CA THR A 24 -16.59 -11.57 4.36
C THR A 24 -16.25 -12.39 3.13
N SER A 25 -15.51 -13.50 3.31
CA SER A 25 -15.20 -14.57 2.34
C SER A 25 -13.72 -14.65 1.91
N GLY A 26 -12.87 -15.16 2.80
CA GLY A 26 -12.02 -16.36 2.55
C GLY A 26 -10.92 -16.38 1.47
N ALA A 27 -10.83 -15.39 0.58
CA ALA A 27 -9.69 -15.20 -0.32
C ALA A 27 -9.44 -13.69 -0.41
N PRO A 28 -8.21 -13.20 -0.25
CA PRO A 28 -7.91 -11.79 -0.45
C PRO A 28 -8.03 -11.49 -1.95
N GLU A 29 -9.25 -11.25 -2.41
CA GLU A 29 -9.51 -10.59 -3.67
C GLU A 29 -8.85 -9.21 -3.57
N SER A 30 -7.75 -9.05 -4.31
CA SER A 30 -6.99 -7.82 -4.36
C SER A 30 -7.81 -6.80 -5.14
N ASP A 31 -8.85 -6.24 -4.53
CA ASP A 31 -9.59 -5.09 -5.05
C ASP A 31 -8.62 -3.94 -5.30
N PRO A 32 -8.32 -3.59 -6.56
CA PRO A 32 -7.32 -2.58 -6.90
C PRO A 32 -7.73 -1.15 -6.46
N SER A 33 -8.99 -0.98 -6.05
CA SER A 33 -9.60 0.28 -5.63
C SER A 33 -9.50 0.57 -4.12
N LYS A 34 -9.12 -0.41 -3.29
CA LYS A 34 -9.13 -0.25 -1.81
C LYS A 34 -7.81 0.28 -1.22
N GLY A 35 -6.88 0.72 -2.08
CA GLY A 35 -5.50 0.99 -1.66
C GLY A 35 -4.74 -0.32 -1.48
N THR A 36 -3.42 -0.26 -1.51
CA THR A 36 -2.61 -1.48 -1.50
C THR A 36 -1.36 -1.26 -0.66
N LYS A 37 -0.82 -2.34 -0.09
CA LYS A 37 0.45 -2.30 0.65
C LYS A 37 1.40 -3.32 0.09
N ARG A 38 2.69 -3.04 0.14
CA ARG A 38 3.77 -3.92 -0.29
C ARG A 38 4.83 -3.99 0.80
N PHE A 39 5.25 -5.20 1.10
CA PHE A 39 6.42 -5.41 1.94
C PHE A 39 7.68 -5.35 1.07
N HIS A 40 8.64 -4.52 1.44
CA HIS A 40 9.92 -4.34 0.77
C HIS A 40 11.01 -4.08 1.82
N GLU A 41 12.16 -4.77 1.72
CA GLU A 41 13.31 -4.59 2.63
C GLU A 41 13.00 -4.61 4.15
N GLY A 42 12.02 -5.40 4.58
CA GLY A 42 11.65 -5.46 5.99
C GLY A 42 10.61 -4.42 6.42
N VAL A 43 10.17 -3.55 5.51
CA VAL A 43 9.26 -2.43 5.77
C VAL A 43 7.96 -2.58 4.97
N TRP A 44 6.83 -2.20 5.58
CA TRP A 44 5.54 -2.11 4.90
C TRP A 44 5.36 -0.73 4.27
N TYR A 45 5.33 -0.69 2.95
CA TYR A 45 4.97 0.50 2.17
C TYR A 45 3.49 0.47 1.82
N TYR A 46 2.83 1.61 1.95
CA TYR A 46 1.40 1.76 1.68
C TYR A 46 1.21 2.66 0.47
N PHE A 47 0.21 2.34 -0.34
CA PHE A 47 -0.08 3.04 -1.57
C PHE A 47 -1.57 3.36 -1.66
N CYS A 48 -1.88 4.58 -2.11
CA CYS A 48 -3.27 5.04 -2.20
C CYS A 48 -4.02 4.36 -3.35
N SER A 49 -3.31 3.76 -4.31
CA SER A 49 -3.87 3.14 -5.51
C SER A 49 -2.93 2.09 -6.10
N LEU A 50 -3.46 1.17 -6.91
CA LEU A 50 -2.65 0.19 -7.63
C LEU A 50 -1.59 0.86 -8.55
N ALA A 51 -1.90 2.01 -9.15
CA ALA A 51 -0.97 2.76 -9.98
C ALA A 51 0.31 3.17 -9.22
N CYS A 52 0.18 3.70 -7.99
CA CYS A 52 1.32 4.02 -7.14
C CYS A 52 2.13 2.76 -6.79
N ARG A 53 1.46 1.65 -6.46
CA ARG A 53 2.18 0.38 -6.25
C ARG A 53 2.93 -0.09 -7.49
N MET A 54 2.35 0.02 -8.68
CA MET A 54 3.04 -0.36 -9.92
C MET A 54 4.27 0.51 -10.15
N GLN A 55 4.17 1.82 -9.93
CA GLN A 55 5.32 2.73 -10.02
C GLN A 55 6.42 2.34 -9.03
N PHE A 56 6.04 2.03 -7.79
CA PHE A 56 6.96 1.55 -6.76
C PHE A 56 7.59 0.22 -7.13
N VAL A 57 6.84 -0.74 -7.68
CA VAL A 57 7.39 -2.04 -8.12
C VAL A 57 8.32 -1.88 -9.32
N SER A 58 8.08 -0.89 -10.18
CA SER A 58 8.97 -0.58 -11.30
C SER A 58 10.30 0.03 -10.85
N ASN A 59 10.30 0.89 -9.82
CA ASN A 59 11.52 1.52 -9.30
C ASN A 59 11.53 1.56 -7.77
N PRO A 60 11.59 0.40 -7.09
CA PRO A 60 11.46 0.36 -5.64
C PRO A 60 12.64 1.06 -4.98
N ASP A 61 13.84 0.96 -5.55
CA ASP A 61 15.05 1.62 -5.05
C ASP A 61 14.87 3.15 -4.93
N GLU A 62 14.29 3.81 -5.93
CA GLU A 62 14.05 5.26 -5.91
C GLU A 62 13.05 5.72 -4.85
N TYR A 63 12.10 4.86 -4.48
CA TYR A 63 11.02 5.18 -3.54
C TYR A 63 11.22 4.56 -2.14
N ALA A 64 12.04 3.53 -2.04
CA ALA A 64 12.43 2.84 -0.81
C ALA A 64 13.75 3.37 -0.26
N SER A 65 14.54 4.09 -1.08
CA SER A 65 15.71 4.86 -0.65
C SER A 65 15.29 5.94 0.35
N ASN A 66 15.34 5.56 1.62
CA ASN A 66 15.15 6.43 2.77
C ASN A 66 16.31 7.42 2.91
#